data_AF-F4KU52-F1
#
_entry.id   AF-F4KU52-F1
#
_cell.length_a   1.000
_cell.length_b   1.000
_cell.length_c   1.000
_cell.angle_alpha   90.00
_cell.angle_beta   90.00
_cell.angle_gamma   90.00
#
_symmetry.space_group_name_H-M   'P 1'
#
loop_
_entity.id
_entity.type
_entity.pdbx_description
1 polymer ?
#
loop_
_entity_poly.entity_id
_entity_poly.type
_entity_poly.pdbx_seq_one_letter_code
_entity_poly.pdbx_strand_id
1 'polypeptide(L)' 'MSESEKPIFYIAEELMTLESAAELLKVSVNTVERELREGRLKGFKRLKKWYVFKSDVFKYIREGATKEGGEETE' A
#
# COMPACT_ATOMS: atom_id res chain seq x y z
N MET A 1 -15.88 29.39 -1.50
CA MET A 1 -14.91 28.87 -0.51
C MET A 1 -15.68 27.95 0.41
N SER A 2 -15.25 26.78 0.85
CA SER A 2 -14.18 25.83 0.55
C SER A 2 -14.41 24.73 1.61
N GLU A 3 -13.99 23.51 1.31
CA GLU A 3 -13.80 22.42 2.26
C GLU A 3 -15.02 21.64 2.81
N SER A 4 -15.02 20.36 2.45
CA SER A 4 -15.21 19.23 3.37
C SER A 4 -16.50 18.42 3.26
N GLU A 5 -16.69 17.73 2.15
CA GLU A 5 -17.29 16.38 2.22
C GLU A 5 -16.43 15.42 1.42
N LYS A 6 -15.29 15.06 2.04
CA LYS A 6 -14.44 13.94 1.59
C LYS A 6 -15.37 12.73 1.48
N PRO A 7 -15.46 12.06 0.31
CA PRO A 7 -16.39 10.97 0.12
C PRO A 7 -16.04 9.85 1.11
N ILE A 8 -16.98 9.57 2.02
CA ILE A 8 -17.42 8.30 2.64
C ILE A 8 -16.43 7.11 2.58
N PHE A 9 -15.13 7.35 2.73
CA PHE A 9 -14.15 6.30 2.96
C PHE A 9 -14.14 6.07 4.48
N TYR A 10 -15.25 5.52 4.95
CA TYR A 10 -15.33 4.78 6.20
C TYR A 10 -14.47 3.54 6.00
N ILE A 11 -13.14 3.72 5.99
CA ILE A 11 -12.21 2.62 5.86
C ILE A 11 -12.19 2.00 7.24
N ALA A 12 -12.96 0.93 7.42
CA ALA A 12 -12.63 -0.05 8.43
C ALA A 12 -11.13 -0.34 8.26
N GLU A 13 -10.33 0.07 9.23
CA GLU A 13 -8.88 -0.16 9.26
C GLU A 13 -8.64 -1.67 9.44
N GLU A 14 -8.93 -2.45 8.40
CA GLU A 14 -8.60 -3.87 8.34
C GLU A 14 -7.09 -4.00 8.20
N LEU A 15 -6.48 -4.54 9.25
CA LEU A 15 -5.10 -4.95 9.24
C LEU A 15 -4.95 -6.19 8.36
N MET A 16 -4.04 -6.14 7.40
CA MET A 16 -3.77 -7.23 6.49
C MET A 16 -2.36 -7.76 6.71
N THR A 17 -2.17 -9.05 6.48
CA THR A 17 -0.82 -9.62 6.38
C THR A 17 -0.26 -9.42 4.97
N LEU A 18 1.03 -9.72 4.80
CA LEU A 18 1.68 -9.65 3.50
C LEU A 18 0.99 -10.55 2.46
N GLU A 19 0.53 -11.73 2.87
CA GLU A 19 -0.12 -12.70 2.00
C GLU A 19 -1.40 -12.10 1.39
N SER A 20 -2.29 -11.56 2.23
CA SER A 20 -3.53 -10.95 1.75
C SER A 20 -3.26 -9.69 0.90
N ALA A 21 -2.22 -8.92 1.23
CA ALA A 21 -1.83 -7.77 0.43
C ALA A 21 -1.26 -8.17 -0.93
N ALA A 22 -0.47 -9.25 -0.97
CA ALA A 22 0.09 -9.82 -2.19
C ALA A 22 -1.00 -10.37 -3.10
N GLU A 23 -2.02 -11.03 -2.55
CA GLU A 23 -3.20 -11.48 -3.30
C GLU A 23 -3.97 -10.31 -3.92
N LEU A 24 -4.20 -9.23 -3.17
CA LEU A 24 -4.86 -8.02 -3.68
C LEU A 24 -4.06 -7.33 -4.78
N LEU A 25 -2.75 -7.19 -4.58
CA LEU A 25 -1.84 -6.56 -5.52
C LEU A 25 -1.48 -7.47 -6.70
N LYS A 26 -1.85 -8.76 -6.64
CA LYS A 26 -1.45 -9.82 -7.59
C LYS A 26 0.06 -9.90 -7.81
N VAL A 27 0.84 -9.71 -6.74
CA VAL A 27 2.30 -9.81 -6.75
C VAL A 27 2.78 -10.88 -5.76
N SER A 28 4.07 -11.16 -5.74
CA SER A 28 4.63 -12.07 -4.75
C SER A 28 4.73 -11.40 -3.37
N VAL A 29 4.62 -12.20 -2.30
CA VAL A 29 4.87 -11.74 -0.91
C VAL A 29 6.24 -11.08 -0.77
N ASN A 30 7.25 -11.60 -1.47
CA ASN A 30 8.61 -11.04 -1.47
C ASN A 30 8.64 -9.64 -2.11
N THR A 31 7.86 -9.43 -3.18
CA THR A 31 7.66 -8.10 -3.78
C THR A 31 7.06 -7.15 -2.75
N VAL A 32 5.96 -7.53 -2.09
CA VAL A 32 5.32 -6.68 -1.06
C VAL A 32 6.29 -6.36 0.08
N GLU A 33 7.06 -7.34 0.55
CA GLU A 33 8.07 -7.12 1.59
C GLU A 33 9.15 -6.13 1.13
N ARG A 34 9.61 -6.23 -0.13
CA ARG A 34 10.56 -5.28 -0.71
C ARG A 34 9.96 -3.88 -0.77
N GLU A 35 8.73 -3.72 -1.25
CA GLU A 35 8.05 -2.42 -1.32
C GLU A 35 7.89 -1.78 0.07
N LEU A 36 7.64 -2.60 1.10
CA LEU A 36 7.59 -2.15 2.51
C LEU A 36 8.96 -1.74 3.04
N ARG A 37 10.01 -2.50 2.72
CA ARG A 37 11.40 -2.17 3.12
C ARG A 37 11.91 -0.92 2.42
N GLU A 38 11.54 -0.73 1.15
CA GLU A 38 11.87 0.47 0.37
C GLU A 38 11.01 1.69 0.76
N GLY A 39 9.99 1.50 1.60
CA GLY A 39 9.11 2.58 2.06
C GLY A 39 8.10 3.06 1.01
N ARG A 40 7.95 2.33 -0.10
CA ARG A 40 6.97 2.61 -1.16
C ARG A 40 5.56 2.22 -0.73
N LEU A 41 5.43 1.13 0.02
CA LEU A 41 4.18 0.72 0.66
C LEU A 41 4.25 1.02 2.15
N LYS A 42 3.18 1.60 2.71
CA LYS A 42 3.07 1.82 4.15
C LYS A 42 2.66 0.54 4.87
N GLY A 43 3.44 0.17 5.87
CA GLY A 43 3.14 -0.90 6.79
C GLY A 43 4.10 -0.92 7.97
N PHE A 44 3.84 -1.80 8.91
CA PHE A 44 4.62 -1.88 10.13
C PHE A 44 4.95 -3.32 10.47
N LYS A 45 6.09 -3.50 11.14
CA LYS A 45 6.55 -4.81 11.58
C LYS A 45 6.19 -5.02 13.05
N ARG A 46 5.47 -6.11 13.34
CA ARG A 46 5.11 -6.50 14.71
C ARG A 46 5.33 -8.00 14.89
N LEU A 47 5.96 -8.40 15.99
CA LEU A 47 6.22 -9.82 16.32
C LEU A 47 6.88 -10.60 15.15
N LYS A 48 7.87 -9.98 14.49
CA LYS A 48 8.59 -10.51 13.30
C LYS A 48 7.75 -10.65 12.02
N LYS A 49 6.46 -10.33 12.05
CA LYS A 49 5.59 -10.31 10.86
C LYS A 49 5.35 -8.88 10.40
N TRP A 50 5.18 -8.71 9.10
CA TRP A 50 4.76 -7.45 8.51
C TRP A 50 3.24 -7.39 8.42
N TYR A 51 2.72 -6.21 8.71
CA TYR A 51 1.31 -5.89 8.60
C TYR A 51 1.17 -4.62 7.79
N VAL A 52 0.12 -4.58 6.97
CA VAL A 52 -0.22 -3.42 6.14
C VAL A 52 -1.67 -3.07 6.37
N PHE A 53 -2.00 -1.80 6.31
CA PHE A 53 -3.40 -1.40 6.32
C PHE A 53 -3.98 -1.57 4.92
N LYS A 54 -5.19 -2.12 4.85
CA LYS A 54 -5.96 -2.20 3.61
C LYS A 54 -6.06 -0.82 2.94
N SER A 55 -6.29 0.23 3.72
CA SER A 55 -6.28 1.64 3.30
C SER A 55 -5.04 2.03 2.51
N ASP A 56 -3.86 1.68 3.04
CA ASP A 56 -2.57 2.02 2.45
C ASP A 56 -2.29 1.20 1.19
N VAL A 57 -2.74 -0.05 1.13
CA VAL A 57 -2.68 -0.87 -0.10
C VAL A 57 -3.55 -0.26 -1.20
N PHE A 58 -4.78 0.15 -0.90
CA PHE A 58 -5.63 0.84 -1.89
C PHE A 58 -5.05 2.18 -2.31
N LYS A 59 -4.47 2.94 -1.38
CA LYS A 59 -3.75 4.17 -1.68
C LYS A 59 -2.56 3.89 -2.60
N TYR A 60 -1.79 2.85 -2.32
CA TYR A 60 -0.68 2.41 -3.15
C TYR A 60 -1.11 2.00 -4.56
N ILE A 61 -2.25 1.31 -4.72
CA ILE A 61 -2.81 0.99 -6.05
C ILE A 61 -3.17 2.29 -6.80
N ARG A 62 -3.83 3.23 -6.12
CA ARG A 62 -4.24 4.51 -6.71
C ARG A 62 -3.03 5.37 -7.09
N GLU A 63 -1.99 5.39 -6.27
CA GLU A 63 -0.74 6.13 -6.51
C GLU A 63 0.14 5.43 -7.56
N GLY A 64 0.18 4.10 -7.55
CA GLY A 64 0.88 3.26 -8.53
C GLY A 64 0.32 3.36 -9.94
N ALA A 65 -1.00 3.58 -10.09
CA ALA A 65 -1.61 3.91 -11.38
C ALA A 65 -1.10 5.24 -11.99
N THR A 66 -0.38 6.06 -11.22
CA THR A 66 0.25 7.30 -11.70
C THR A 66 1.76 7.12 -11.96
N LYS A 67 2.35 5.95 -11.65
CA LYS A 67 3.78 5.69 -11.85
C LYS A 67 4.05 4.28 -12.38
N GLU A 68 3.74 4.08 -13.65
CA GLU A 68 4.64 3.29 -14.51
C GLU A 68 5.72 4.24 -15.03
N GLY A 69 6.99 3.91 -14.79
CA GLY A 69 8.12 4.68 -15.33
C GLY A 69 9.38 4.49 -14.49
N GLY A 70 10.16 3.46 -14.82
CA GLY A 70 11.60 3.54 -14.60
C GLY A 70 12.21 4.57 -15.55
N GLU A 71 13.48 4.90 -15.26
CA GLU A 71 14.41 5.74 -16.02
C GLU A 71 14.21 7.26 -15.97
N GLU A 72 15.06 7.89 -15.16
CA GLU A 72 15.98 8.91 -15.67
C GLU A 72 17.22 8.94 -14.77
N THR A 73 18.24 8.20 -15.19
CA THR A 73 19.63 8.48 -14.81
C THR A 73 20.07 9.69 -15.60
N GLU A 74 20.52 10.75 -14.92
CA GLU A 74 21.30 11.84 -15.51
C GLU A 74 22.79 11.62 -15.25
#